data_AF-A0A5C8V6Z9-F1
#
_entry.id   AF-A0A5C8V6Z9-F1
#
_cell.length_a   1.000
_cell.length_b   1.000
_cell.length_c   1.000
_cell.angle_alpha   90.00
_cell.angle_beta   90.00
_cell.angle_gamma   90.00
#
_symmetry.space_group_name_H-M   'P 1'
#
loop_
_entity.id
_entity.type
_entity.pdbx_description
1 polymer ?
#
loop_
_entity_poly.entity_id
_entity_poly.type
_entity_poly.pdbx_seq_one_letter_code
_entity_poly.pdbx_strand_id
1 'polypeptide(L)'
;MPPVKSIDEILEKFNGKFLVATPKAKTLSGAPSEVVLVIEFKSVDNAYEFYNSKEYENYKKLYENTTQGWICLAPEYSKKN
;
A
#
# COMPACT_ATOMS: atom_id res chain seq x y z
N MET A 1 -14.35 -1.40 -3.30
CA MET A 1 -12.91 -1.42 -3.64
C MET A 1 -12.34 -0.12 -3.11
N PRO A 2 -11.17 -0.08 -2.46
CA PRO A 2 -10.47 1.20 -2.30
C PRO A 2 -10.47 1.88 -3.68
N PRO A 3 -10.49 3.21 -3.80
CA PRO A 3 -10.36 3.84 -5.10
C PRO A 3 -8.94 3.60 -5.66
N VAL A 4 -8.60 2.35 -5.98
CA VAL A 4 -7.31 1.89 -6.54
C VAL A 4 -6.95 2.74 -7.76
N LYS A 5 -7.97 3.06 -8.57
CA LYS A 5 -7.85 3.97 -9.72
C LYS A 5 -7.32 5.37 -9.36
N SER A 6 -7.67 5.95 -8.21
CA SER A 6 -7.20 7.29 -7.84
C SER A 6 -5.77 7.28 -7.28
N ILE A 7 -5.27 6.11 -6.88
CA ILE A 7 -3.92 5.97 -6.32
C ILE A 7 -2.91 5.60 -7.41
N ASP A 8 -3.34 4.89 -8.47
CA ASP A 8 -2.48 4.48 -9.60
C ASP A 8 -1.67 5.66 -10.18
N GLU A 9 -2.33 6.79 -10.49
CA GLU A 9 -1.66 7.97 -11.06
C GLU A 9 -0.66 8.62 -10.09
N ILE A 10 -0.93 8.54 -8.78
CA ILE A 10 -0.01 9.06 -7.77
C ILE A 10 1.18 8.11 -7.66
N LEU A 11 0.95 6.80 -7.64
CA LEU A 11 1.98 5.77 -7.52
C LEU A 11 3.03 5.87 -8.62
N GLU A 12 2.63 6.08 -9.86
CA GLU A 12 3.55 6.21 -10.99
C GLU A 12 4.58 7.33 -10.77
N LYS A 13 4.18 8.46 -10.18
CA LYS A 13 5.08 9.58 -9.86
C LYS A 13 6.17 9.22 -8.85
N PHE A 14 5.91 8.24 -7.98
CA PHE A 14 6.83 7.78 -6.94
C PHE A 14 7.54 6.47 -7.30
N ASN A 15 7.44 6.01 -8.57
CA ASN A 15 7.94 4.71 -9.01
C ASN A 15 7.33 3.53 -8.23
N GLY A 16 6.05 3.67 -7.84
CA GLY A 16 5.26 2.64 -7.19
C GLY A 16 4.44 1.85 -8.22
N LYS A 17 4.20 0.58 -7.94
CA LYS A 17 3.22 -0.25 -8.67
C LYS A 17 2.56 -1.26 -7.75
N PHE A 18 1.30 -1.60 -8.03
CA PHE A 18 0.63 -2.68 -7.31
C PHE A 18 1.21 -4.04 -7.72
N LEU A 19 1.65 -4.83 -6.75
CA LEU A 19 1.89 -6.27 -6.90
C LEU A 19 0.64 -7.09 -6.58
N VAL A 20 -0.14 -6.63 -5.60
CA VAL A 20 -1.41 -7.24 -5.17
C VAL A 20 -2.42 -6.15 -4.90
N ALA A 21 -3.65 -6.32 -5.38
CA ALA A 21 -4.80 -5.52 -4.99
C ALA A 21 -6.06 -6.37 -5.06
N THR A 22 -6.50 -6.93 -3.93
CA THR A 22 -7.65 -7.85 -3.92
C THR A 22 -8.47 -7.78 -2.64
N PRO A 23 -9.82 -7.83 -2.72
CA PRO A 23 -10.70 -8.07 -1.58
C PRO A 23 -11.00 -9.56 -1.34
N LYS A 24 -10.32 -10.48 -2.04
CA LYS A 24 -10.63 -11.93 -2.07
C LYS A 24 -9.43 -12.80 -1.74
N ALA A 25 -8.53 -12.34 -0.87
CA ALA A 25 -7.41 -13.15 -0.44
C ALA A 25 -7.92 -14.41 0.29
N LYS A 26 -7.33 -15.58 0.00
CA LYS A 26 -7.63 -16.81 0.73
C LYS A 26 -6.84 -16.83 2.03
N THR A 27 -7.53 -16.77 3.16
CA THR A 27 -6.90 -16.92 4.48
C THR A 27 -6.37 -18.34 4.66
N LEU A 28 -5.09 -18.47 5.00
CA LEU A 28 -4.45 -19.74 5.36
C LEU A 28 -4.30 -19.92 6.88
N SER A 29 -4.13 -18.82 7.62
CA SER A 29 -4.03 -18.79 9.09
C SER A 29 -4.29 -17.37 9.61
N GLY A 30 -4.67 -17.23 10.89
CA GLY A 30 -4.92 -15.94 11.54
C GLY A 30 -6.25 -15.28 11.12
N ALA A 31 -6.33 -13.96 11.32
CA ALA A 31 -7.52 -13.16 11.00
C ALA A 31 -7.14 -11.86 10.25
N PRO A 32 -6.66 -11.95 8.99
CA PRO A 32 -6.32 -10.76 8.20
C PRO A 32 -7.58 -9.99 7.78
N SER A 33 -7.41 -8.71 7.46
CA SER A 33 -8.44 -7.91 6.80
C SER A 33 -8.76 -8.45 5.40
N GLU A 34 -9.99 -8.24 4.93
CA GLU A 34 -10.47 -8.78 3.63
C GLU A 34 -9.71 -8.19 2.43
N VAL A 35 -9.35 -6.91 2.51
CA VAL A 35 -8.63 -6.20 1.45
C VAL A 35 -7.13 -6.26 1.71
N VAL A 36 -6.39 -6.85 0.76
CA VAL A 36 -4.94 -6.91 0.77
C VAL A 36 -4.39 -6.12 -0.40
N LEU A 37 -3.53 -5.15 -0.09
CA LEU A 37 -2.74 -4.38 -1.04
C LEU A 37 -1.26 -4.63 -0.78
N VAL A 38 -0.49 -4.87 -1.84
CA VAL A 38 0.98 -4.88 -1.80
C VAL A 38 1.47 -3.99 -2.91
N ILE A 39 2.27 -2.98 -2.56
CA ILE A 39 2.81 -1.99 -3.49
C ILE A 39 4.32 -2.12 -3.46
N GLU A 40 4.92 -2.34 -4.62
CA GLU A 40 6.37 -2.31 -4.79
C GLU A 40 6.80 -0.90 -5.17
N PHE A 41 7.85 -0.42 -4.51
CA PHE A 41 8.56 0.81 -4.84
C PHE A 41 10.02 0.48 -5.15
N LYS A 42 10.69 1.35 -5.89
CA LYS A 42 12.13 1.23 -6.18
C LYS A 42 13.02 1.23 -4.93
N SER A 43 12.58 1.87 -3.85
CA SER A 43 13.28 1.93 -2.57
C SER A 43 12.29 2.14 -1.41
N VAL A 44 12.76 1.90 -0.17
CA VAL A 44 12.01 2.20 1.05
C VAL A 44 11.74 3.70 1.18
N ASP A 45 12.69 4.54 0.76
CA ASP A 45 12.55 6.00 0.79
C ASP A 45 11.44 6.47 -0.15
N ASN A 46 11.36 5.92 -1.37
CA ASN A 46 10.28 6.19 -2.32
C ASN A 46 8.89 5.87 -1.72
N ALA A 47 8.79 4.74 -1.02
CA ALA A 47 7.54 4.35 -0.36
C ALA A 47 7.19 5.30 0.80
N TYR A 48 8.19 5.74 1.57
CA TYR A 48 8.02 6.70 2.66
C TYR A 48 7.62 8.09 2.15
N GLU A 49 8.25 8.56 1.07
CA GLU A 49 7.90 9.82 0.39
C GLU A 49 6.47 9.78 -0.16
N PHE A 50 6.08 8.69 -0.82
CA PHE A 50 4.72 8.50 -1.31
C PHE A 50 3.69 8.62 -0.17
N TYR A 51 3.89 7.90 0.94
CA TYR A 51 2.96 7.91 2.07
C TYR A 51 2.81 9.29 2.74
N ASN A 52 3.87 10.11 2.71
CA ASN A 52 3.88 11.46 3.27
C ASN A 52 3.63 12.56 2.23
N SER A 53 3.33 12.20 0.98
CA SER A 53 3.10 13.16 -0.10
C SER A 53 1.77 13.91 0.08
N LYS A 54 1.73 15.16 -0.42
CA LYS A 54 0.52 15.98 -0.40
C LYS A 54 -0.57 15.39 -1.29
N GLU A 55 -0.16 14.73 -2.37
CA GLU A 55 -1.03 14.03 -3.31
C GLU A 55 -1.75 12.85 -2.65
N TYR A 56 -1.07 12.11 -1.76
CA TYR A 56 -1.65 10.97 -1.05
C TYR A 56 -2.46 11.37 0.20
N GLU A 57 -2.27 12.60 0.72
CA GLU A 57 -2.87 13.07 1.97
C GLU A 57 -4.40 12.91 2.01
N ASN A 58 -5.09 13.20 0.91
CA ASN A 58 -6.54 13.06 0.82
C ASN A 58 -6.99 11.60 0.94
N TYR A 59 -6.27 10.68 0.30
CA TYR A 59 -6.55 9.25 0.41
C TYR A 59 -6.27 8.74 1.83
N LYS A 60 -5.16 9.19 2.44
CA LYS A 60 -4.80 8.84 3.81
C LYS A 60 -5.92 9.22 4.80
N LYS A 61 -6.43 10.46 4.72
CA LYS A 61 -7.56 10.92 5.56
C LYS A 61 -8.83 10.10 5.32
N LEU A 62 -9.12 9.75 4.07
CA LEU A 62 -10.26 8.88 3.76
C LEU A 62 -10.09 7.49 4.38
N TYR A 63 -8.90 6.88 4.25
CA TYR A 63 -8.58 5.59 4.83
C TYR A 63 -8.77 5.58 6.35
N GLU A 64 -8.18 6.56 7.05
CA GLU A 64 -8.28 6.69 8.51
C GLU A 64 -9.73 6.82 9.01
N ASN A 65 -10.61 7.44 8.23
CA ASN A 65 -12.02 7.64 8.60
C ASN A 65 -12.95 6.47 8.23
N THR A 66 -12.56 5.63 7.28
CA THR A 66 -13.47 4.63 6.67
C THR A 66 -13.01 3.20 6.79
N THR A 67 -11.75 2.98 7.16
CA THR A 67 -11.11 1.66 7.14
C THR A 67 -10.45 1.37 8.47
N GLN A 68 -10.79 0.22 9.06
CA GLN A 68 -10.03 -0.36 10.16
C GLN A 68 -9.03 -1.36 9.57
N GLY A 69 -7.74 -1.13 9.80
CA GLY A 69 -6.69 -1.97 9.24
C GLY A 69 -5.30 -1.45 9.60
N TRP A 70 -4.31 -1.85 8.82
CA TRP A 70 -2.94 -1.44 8.99
C TRP A 70 -2.31 -1.08 7.66
N ILE A 71 -1.35 -0.15 7.71
CA ILE A 71 -0.41 0.16 6.65
C ILE A 71 0.97 0.00 7.27
N CYS A 72 1.85 -0.78 6.64
CA CYS A 72 3.22 -0.93 7.11
C CYS A 72 4.20 -0.69 5.96
N LEU A 73 5.35 -0.11 6.31
CA LEU A 73 6.50 -0.01 5.43
C LEU A 73 7.41 -1.21 5.67
N ALA A 74 7.69 -1.98 4.62
CA ALA A 74 8.52 -3.19 4.70
C ALA A 74 9.75 -3.04 3.80
N PRO A 75 10.98 -3.16 4.33
CA PRO A 75 12.18 -3.18 3.51
C PRO A 75 12.28 -4.47 2.70
N GLU A 76 13.09 -4.43 1.64
CA GLU A 76 13.39 -5.62 0.85
C GLU A 76 14.05 -6.72 1.71
N TYR A 77 13.81 -7.97 1.34
CA TYR A 77 14.51 -9.08 1.96
C TYR A 77 15.98 -9.06 1.52
N SER A 78 16.89 -8.92 2.48
CA SER A 78 18.32 -9.11 2.24
C SER A 78 18.73 -10.47 2.78
N LYS A 79 19.08 -11.39 1.87
CA LYS A 79 19.73 -12.65 2.26
C LYS A 79 21.12 -12.30 2.76
N LYS A 80 21.34 -12.33 4.08
CA LYS A 80 22.70 -12.29 4.61
C LYS A 80 23.44 -13.53 4.09
N ASN A 81 24.52 -13.30 3.35
CA ASN A 81 25.47 -14.33 2.94
C ASN A 81 26.30 -14.80 4.14
#